data_AF-A0A285BJ10-F1
#
_entry.id   AF-A0A285BJ10-F1
#
_cell.length_a   1.000
_cell.length_b   1.000
_cell.length_c   1.000
_cell.angle_alpha   90.00
_cell.angle_beta   90.00
_cell.angle_gamma   90.00
#
_symmetry.space_group_name_H-M   'P 1'
#
loop_
_entity.id
_entity.type
_entity.pdbx_description
1 polymer ?
#
loop_
_entity_poly.entity_id
_entity_poly.type
_entity_poly.pdbx_seq_one_letter_code
_entity_poly.pdbx_strand_id
1 'polypeptide(L)' 'MVNTNEKIQRIIKAAYKFESRELAFSFANRCIKSMAVMLGDDENFWVVTLADAAVLEKAGYEWVK' A
#
# COMPACT_ATOMS: atom_id res chain seq x y z
N MET A 1 -8.42 20.62 8.20
CA MET A 1 -8.54 19.15 8.35
C MET A 1 -8.40 18.55 6.96
N VAL A 2 -7.41 17.69 6.71
CA VAL A 2 -7.34 16.95 5.44
C VAL A 2 -8.50 15.96 5.44
N ASN A 3 -9.32 15.98 4.39
CA ASN A 3 -10.40 15.00 4.25
C ASN A 3 -9.76 13.61 4.16
N THR A 4 -10.20 12.66 5.00
CA THR A 4 -9.65 11.29 5.04
C THR A 4 -9.62 10.64 3.66
N ASN A 5 -10.63 10.90 2.82
CA ASN A 5 -10.69 10.38 1.46
C ASN A 5 -9.59 10.96 0.57
N GLU A 6 -9.30 12.27 0.67
CA GLU A 6 -8.21 12.89 -0.10
C GLU A 6 -6.85 12.31 0.29
N LYS A 7 -6.64 12.00 1.57
CA LYS A 7 -5.41 11.38 2.04
C LYS A 7 -5.25 9.97 1.47
N ILE A 8 -6.31 9.16 1.50
CA ILE A 8 -6.31 7.80 0.93
C ILE A 8 -6.00 7.87 -0.57
N GLN A 9 -6.66 8.76 -1.31
CA GLN A 9 -6.41 8.91 -2.75
C GLN A 9 -4.96 9.32 -3.07
N ARG A 10 -4.34 10.16 -2.23
CA ARG A 10 -2.91 10.49 -2.35
C ARG A 10 -2.01 9.29 -2.10
N ILE A 11 -2.32 8.47 -1.10
CA ILE A 11 -1.59 7.23 -0.81
C ILE A 11 -1.68 6.27 -2.01
N ILE A 12 -2.90 6.01 -2.51
CA ILE A 12 -3.13 5.09 -3.63
C ILE A 12 -2.40 5.56 -4.88
N LYS A 13 -2.42 6.87 -5.17
CA LYS A 13 -1.70 7.46 -6.31
C LYS A 13 -0.17 7.34 -6.18
N ALA A 14 0.36 7.37 -4.96
CA ALA A 14 1.80 7.27 -4.69
C ALA A 14 2.29 5.84 -4.47
N ALA A 15 1.38 4.86 -4.32
CA ALA A 15 1.72 3.47 -4.11
C ALA A 15 2.43 2.87 -5.34
N TYR A 16 3.44 2.03 -5.08
CA TYR A 16 3.98 1.18 -6.13
C TYR A 16 3.04 0.00 -6.33
N LYS A 17 2.63 -0.27 -7.57
CA LYS A 17 1.63 -1.29 -7.89
C LYS A 17 2.24 -2.44 -8.66
N PHE A 18 1.87 -3.66 -8.29
CA PHE A 18 2.36 -4.89 -8.90
C PHE A 18 1.21 -5.87 -9.11
N GLU A 19 1.21 -6.58 -10.23
CA GLU A 19 0.21 -7.61 -10.52
C GLU A 19 0.52 -8.95 -9.82
N SER A 20 1.77 -9.15 -9.39
CA SER A 20 2.20 -10.38 -8.69
C SER A 20 2.58 -10.06 -7.25
N ARG A 21 2.09 -10.92 -6.35
CA ARG A 21 2.41 -10.91 -4.92
C ARG A 21 3.92 -11.06 -4.71
N GLU A 22 4.53 -12.01 -5.43
CA GLU A 22 5.96 -12.31 -5.34
C GLU A 22 6.80 -11.09 -5.74
N LEU A 23 6.42 -10.38 -6.82
CA LEU A 23 7.10 -9.16 -7.25
C LEU A 23 6.95 -8.03 -6.23
N ALA A 24 5.77 -7.87 -5.65
CA ALA A 24 5.51 -6.85 -4.63
C ALA A 24 6.38 -7.07 -3.38
N PHE A 25 6.43 -8.30 -2.85
CA PHE A 25 7.28 -8.63 -1.70
C PHE A 25 8.77 -8.55 -2.03
N SER A 26 9.18 -9.01 -3.22
CA SER A 26 10.57 -8.89 -3.68
C SER A 26 11.02 -7.42 -3.78
N PHE A 27 10.14 -6.52 -4.24
CA PHE A 27 10.40 -5.09 -4.23
C PHE A 27 10.48 -4.54 -2.80
N ALA A 28 9.47 -4.81 -1.96
CA ALA A 28 9.41 -4.35 -0.57
C ALA A 28 10.66 -4.75 0.24
N ASN A 29 11.14 -5.99 0.07
CA ASN A 29 12.33 -6.51 0.76
C ASN A 29 13.65 -5.87 0.31
N ARG A 30 13.67 -5.22 -0.86
CA ARG A 30 14.86 -4.51 -1.38
C ARG A 30 14.85 -3.02 -1.03
N CYS A 31 13.76 -2.50 -0.49
CA CYS A 31 13.70 -1.11 -0.05
C CYS A 31 14.53 -0.90 1.22
N ILE A 32 15.21 0.24 1.31
CA ILE A 32 15.98 0.63 2.50
C ILE A 32 15.06 0.81 3.71
N LYS A 33 13.86 1.35 3.47
CA LYS A 33 12.83 1.54 4.50
C LYS A 33 11.89 0.34 4.49
N SER A 34 11.37 -0.02 5.66
CA SER A 34 10.32 -1.03 5.78
C SER A 34 9.06 -0.59 5.03
N MET A 35 8.61 -1.44 4.11
CA MET A 35 7.41 -1.25 3.31
C MET A 35 6.37 -2.32 3.67
N ALA A 36 5.10 -1.98 3.54
CA ALA A 36 3.97 -2.90 3.61
C ALA A 36 3.50 -3.26 2.21
N VAL A 37 2.90 -4.44 2.06
CA VAL A 37 2.15 -4.81 0.87
C VAL A 37 0.68 -4.93 1.26
N MET A 38 -0.17 -4.14 0.61
CA MET A 38 -1.62 -4.07 0.84
C MET A 38 -2.39 -4.60 -0.38
N LEU A 39 -3.56 -5.18 -0.17
CA LEU A 39 -4.49 -5.56 -1.23
C LEU A 39 -5.16 -4.31 -1.80
N GLY A 40 -4.98 -4.07 -3.10
CA GLY A 40 -5.64 -2.99 -3.82
C GLY A 40 -7.04 -3.36 -4.31
N ASP A 41 -7.85 -2.34 -4.61
CA ASP A 41 -9.17 -2.49 -5.23
C ASP A 41 -9.10 -2.63 -6.77
N ASP A 42 -7.90 -2.53 -7.33
CA ASP A 42 -7.60 -2.51 -8.76
C ASP A 42 -6.87 -3.78 -9.23
N GLU A 43 -7.11 -4.91 -8.56
CA GLU A 43 -6.45 -6.22 -8.80
C GLU A 43 -4.92 -6.21 -8.63
N ASN A 44 -4.35 -5.11 -8.12
CA ASN A 44 -2.92 -4.98 -7.87
C ASN A 44 -2.57 -5.08 -6.38
N PHE A 45 -1.32 -5.43 -6.11
CA PHE A 45 -0.68 -5.34 -4.81
C PHE A 45 -0.01 -3.98 -4.66
N TRP A 46 -0.38 -3.24 -3.61
CA TRP A 46 0.13 -1.91 -3.34
C TRP A 46 1.27 -1.96 -2.32
N VAL A 47 2.47 -1.56 -2.73
CA VAL A 47 3.60 -1.40 -1.82
C VAL A 47 3.65 0.04 -1.32
N VAL A 48 3.48 0.22 -0.01
CA VAL A 48 3.36 1.52 0.66
C VAL A 48 4.23 1.56 1.92
N THR A 49 4.42 2.74 2.51
CA THR A 49 5.11 2.83 3.80
C THR A 49 4.25 2.25 4.92
N LEU A 50 4.85 1.82 6.04
CA LEU A 50 4.09 1.35 7.21
C LEU A 50 3.11 2.41 7.76
N ALA A 51 3.46 3.70 7.66
CA ALA A 51 2.59 4.79 8.09
C ALA A 51 1.34 4.92 7.20
N ASP A 52 1.51 4.74 5.89
CA ASP A 52 0.40 4.75 4.94
C ASP A 52 -0.44 3.48 5.07
N ALA A 53 0.18 2.32 5.29
CA ALA A 53 -0.51 1.06 5.57
C ALA A 53 -1.44 1.18 6.78
N ALA A 54 -1.00 1.82 7.87
CA ALA A 54 -1.84 2.06 9.04
C ALA A 54 -3.04 2.99 8.76
N VAL A 55 -2.95 3.87 7.74
CA VAL A 55 -4.08 4.70 7.29
C VAL A 55 -5.03 3.87 6.44
N LEU A 56 -4.50 3.06 5.53
CA LEU A 56 -5.28 2.17 4.67
C LEU A 56 -6.00 1.08 5.47
N GLU A 57 -5.35 0.48 6.47
CA GLU A 57 -5.96 -0.49 7.38
C GLU A 57 -7.17 0.10 8.11
N LYS A 58 -7.06 1.33 8.63
CA LYS A 58 -8.18 2.05 9.25
C LYS A 58 -9.32 2.35 8.27
N ALA A 59 -9.02 2.40 6.98
CA ALA A 59 -9.99 2.57 5.91
C ALA A 59 -10.57 1.24 5.39
N GLY A 60 -10.13 0.10 5.94
CA GLY A 60 -10.65 -1.23 5.60
C GLY A 60 -9.83 -2.00 4.56
N TYR A 61 -8.68 -1.49 4.12
CA TYR A 61 -7.78 -2.24 3.23
C TYR A 61 -7.01 -3.30 4.01
N GLU A 62 -6.73 -4.41 3.35
CA GLU A 62 -6.13 -5.59 3.98
C GLU A 62 -4.64 -5.71 3.69
N TRP A 63 -3.91 -6.28 4.64
CA TRP A 63 -2.52 -6.69 4.46
C TRP A 63 -2.46 -7.95 3.58
N VAL A 64 -1.49 -7.99 2.66
CA VAL A 64 -1.20 -9.22 1.91
C VAL A 64 -0.49 -10.20 2.83
N LYS A 65 -1.02 -11.43 2.90
CA LYS A 65 -0.40 -12.55 3.64
C LYS A 65 0.51 -13.34 2.74
#